data_AF-A0A931C2A5-F1
#
_entry.id   AF-A0A931C2A5-F1
#
_cell.length_a   1.000
_cell.length_b   1.000
_cell.length_c   1.000
_cell.angle_alpha   90.00
_cell.angle_beta   90.00
_cell.angle_gamma   90.00
#
_symmetry.space_group_name_H-M   'P 1'
#
loop_
_entity.id
_entity.type
_entity.pdbx_description
1 polymer ?
#
loop_
_entity_poly.entity_id
_entity_poly.type
_entity_poly.pdbx_seq_one_letter_code
_entity_poly.pdbx_strand_id
1 'polypeptide(L)'
;MDAAGNEVAVVAEAAGGRIQVELDSDGRLWDLVIDPRAMTLPAEEFRAALISAFTLAQDHLREQVSAAAAAYAAEMPPQDAVEIADRRFAEISLALYDISRRAARR
;
A
#
# COMPACT_ATOMS: atom_id res chain seq x y z
N MET A 1 -1.53 24.47 4.71
CA MET A 1 -1.41 23.68 3.46
C MET A 1 -0.16 22.89 3.70
N ASP A 2 -0.35 21.75 4.35
CA ASP A 2 0.71 21.05 5.04
C ASP A 2 1.22 19.96 4.09
N ALA A 3 2.54 19.77 4.11
CA ALA A 3 3.27 19.08 3.05
C ALA A 3 2.86 17.60 2.95
N ALA A 4 2.48 17.20 1.73
CA ALA A 4 2.00 15.89 1.31
C ALA A 4 0.63 15.50 1.90
N GLY A 5 -0.37 15.38 1.03
CA GLY A 5 -1.68 14.80 1.36
C GLY A 5 -1.59 13.31 1.63
N ASN A 6 -0.97 12.93 2.75
CA ASN A 6 -1.09 11.58 3.29
C ASN A 6 -2.38 11.52 4.08
N GLU A 7 -3.38 10.86 3.51
CA GLU A 7 -4.60 10.50 4.22
C GLU A 7 -4.33 9.27 5.10
N VAL A 8 -5.04 9.18 6.22
CA VAL A 8 -5.01 8.00 7.08
C VAL A 8 -5.56 6.82 6.29
N ALA A 9 -4.75 5.77 6.13
CA ALA A 9 -5.14 4.56 5.41
C ALA A 9 -5.70 3.51 6.36
N VAL A 10 -5.06 3.33 7.52
CA VAL A 10 -5.43 2.30 8.49
C VAL A 10 -5.31 2.80 9.91
N VAL A 11 -6.17 2.26 10.77
CA VAL A 11 -6.15 2.43 12.22
C VAL A 11 -6.16 1.04 12.85
N ALA A 12 -5.30 0.82 13.85
CA ALA A 12 -5.34 -0.39 14.66
C ALA A 12 -5.10 -0.09 16.13
N GLU A 13 -5.67 -0.93 16.99
CA GLU A 13 -5.64 -0.75 18.43
C GLU A 13 -5.07 -1.98 19.14
N ALA A 14 -4.43 -1.76 20.29
CA ALA A 14 -3.98 -2.80 21.20
C ALA A 14 -4.28 -2.46 22.67
N ALA A 15 -4.03 -3.43 23.55
CA ALA A 15 -4.30 -3.32 24.99
C ALA A 15 -5.74 -2.92 25.35
N GLY A 16 -6.72 -3.29 24.50
CA GLY A 16 -8.12 -2.95 24.68
C GLY A 16 -8.44 -1.48 24.37
N GLY A 17 -7.89 -0.94 23.29
CA GLY A 17 -8.10 0.44 22.84
C GLY A 17 -7.24 1.48 23.55
N ARG A 18 -6.28 1.05 24.38
CA ARG A 18 -5.40 1.96 25.12
C ARG A 18 -4.20 2.45 24.31
N ILE A 19 -3.90 1.78 23.21
CA ILE A 19 -2.86 2.18 22.25
C ILE A 19 -3.50 2.10 20.88
N GLN A 20 -3.49 3.19 20.14
CA GLN A 20 -3.98 3.29 18.76
C GLN A 20 -2.83 3.77 17.87
N VAL A 21 -2.64 3.07 16.76
CA VAL A 21 -1.65 3.40 15.72
C VAL A 21 -2.42 3.70 14.44
N GLU A 22 -2.08 4.82 13.82
CA GLU A 22 -2.57 5.20 12.50
C GLU A 22 -1.40 5.16 11.51
N LEU A 23 -1.59 4.49 10.38
CA LEU A 23 -0.62 4.53 9.28
C LEU A 23 -1.23 5.23 8.08
N ASP A 24 -0.36 5.97 7.38
CA ASP A 24 -0.68 6.50 6.06
C ASP A 24 -0.65 5.40 4.98
N SER A 25 -0.98 5.79 3.75
CA SER A 25 -1.00 4.87 2.59
C SER A 25 0.36 4.27 2.24
N ASP A 26 1.47 4.88 2.67
CA ASP A 26 2.82 4.36 2.48
C ASP A 26 3.25 3.40 3.62
N GLY A 27 2.37 3.20 4.62
CA GLY A 27 2.66 2.40 5.81
C GLY A 27 3.58 3.09 6.80
N ARG A 28 3.75 4.41 6.71
CA ARG A 28 4.48 5.18 7.72
C ARG A 28 3.52 5.57 8.85
N LEU A 29 4.09 5.77 10.03
CA LEU A 29 3.33 6.25 11.18
C LEU A 29 2.78 7.64 10.89
N TRP A 30 1.46 7.75 10.89
CA TRP A 30 0.75 9.01 10.79
C TRP A 30 0.48 9.60 12.18
N ASP A 31 -0.09 8.79 13.08
CA ASP A 31 -0.38 9.18 14.46
C ASP A 31 -0.25 8.00 15.44
N LEU A 32 0.03 8.31 16.70
CA LEU A 32 0.13 7.36 17.81
C LEU A 32 -0.58 7.95 19.03
N VAL A 33 -1.72 7.38 19.39
CA VAL A 33 -2.47 7.76 20.57
C VAL A 33 -2.26 6.72 21.67
N ILE A 34 -1.85 7.19 22.84
CA ILE A 34 -1.62 6.35 24.03
C ILE A 34 -2.50 6.88 25.17
N ASP A 35 -3.43 6.06 25.62
CA ASP A 35 -4.21 6.34 26.84
C ASP A 35 -3.24 6.38 28.03
N PRO A 36 -3.33 7.38 28.94
CA PRO A 36 -2.49 7.43 30.14
C PRO A 36 -2.50 6.15 31.00
N ARG A 37 -3.60 5.38 30.97
CA ARG A 37 -3.73 4.07 31.65
C ARG A 37 -2.91 2.97 30.98
N ALA A 38 -2.47 3.16 29.73
CA ALA A 38 -1.48 2.28 29.11
C ALA A 38 -0.10 2.50 29.73
N MET A 39 0.22 3.73 30.13
CA MET A 39 1.53 4.08 30.73
C MET A 39 1.73 3.50 32.13
N THR A 40 0.66 3.03 32.77
CA THR A 40 0.75 2.33 34.06
C THR A 40 1.00 0.83 33.91
N LEU A 41 1.00 0.30 32.68
CA LEU A 41 1.35 -1.10 32.43
C LEU A 41 2.83 -1.36 32.76
N PRO A 42 3.20 -2.60 33.15
CA PRO A 42 4.58 -3.02 33.19
C PRO A 42 5.27 -2.75 31.84
N ALA A 43 6.54 -2.34 31.86
CA ALA A 43 7.26 -1.93 30.65
C ALA A 43 7.26 -3.00 29.54
N GLU A 44 7.35 -4.27 29.94
CA GLU A 44 7.28 -5.42 29.02
C GLU A 44 5.92 -5.54 28.35
N GLU A 45 4.83 -5.35 29.09
CA GLU A 45 3.47 -5.39 28.57
C GLU A 45 3.17 -4.18 27.68
N PHE A 46 3.63 -3.00 28.07
CA PHE A 46 3.50 -1.80 27.27
C PHE A 46 4.25 -1.94 25.93
N ARG A 47 5.49 -2.47 25.96
CA ARG A 47 6.26 -2.75 24.76
C ARG A 47 5.55 -3.76 23.86
N ALA A 48 5.05 -4.86 24.43
CA ALA A 48 4.31 -5.87 23.68
C ALA A 48 3.04 -5.28 23.03
N ALA A 49 2.31 -4.43 23.76
CA ALA A 49 1.11 -3.77 23.25
C ALA A 49 1.42 -2.80 22.10
N LEU A 50 2.50 -2.02 22.18
CA LEU A 50 2.95 -1.16 21.09
C LEU A 50 3.29 -1.99 19.84
N ILE A 51 4.08 -3.04 19.98
CA ILE A 51 4.46 -3.92 18.86
C ILE A 51 3.20 -4.56 18.25
N SER A 52 2.25 -4.98 19.09
CA SER A 52 0.98 -5.55 18.64
C SER A 52 0.16 -4.54 17.83
N ALA A 53 0.00 -3.30 18.30
CA ALA A 53 -0.76 -2.27 17.58
C ALA A 53 -0.14 -1.98 16.20
N PHE A 54 1.19 -1.83 16.15
CA PHE A 54 1.90 -1.61 14.88
C PHE A 54 1.78 -2.78 13.91
N THR A 55 1.94 -4.01 14.41
CA THR A 55 1.85 -5.21 13.57
C THR A 55 0.44 -5.35 12.99
N LEU A 56 -0.59 -5.15 13.82
CA LEU A 56 -1.99 -5.16 13.39
C LEU A 56 -2.27 -4.10 12.32
N ALA A 57 -1.76 -2.87 12.51
CA ALA A 57 -1.93 -1.82 11.51
C ALA A 57 -1.27 -2.18 10.17
N GLN A 58 -0.04 -2.73 10.21
CA GLN A 58 0.66 -3.17 8.99
C GLN A 58 -0.05 -4.32 8.27
N ASP A 59 -0.62 -5.26 9.02
CA ASP A 59 -1.36 -6.38 8.45
C ASP A 59 -2.66 -5.90 7.81
N HIS A 60 -3.42 -5.02 8.48
CA HIS A 60 -4.60 -4.37 7.88
C HIS A 60 -4.25 -3.62 6.58
N LEU A 61 -3.12 -2.91 6.55
CA LEU A 61 -2.71 -2.18 5.35
C LEU A 61 -2.40 -3.15 4.20
N ARG A 62 -1.69 -4.26 4.48
CA ARG A 62 -1.42 -5.30 3.48
C ARG A 62 -2.69 -5.93 2.95
N GLU A 63 -3.66 -6.19 3.83
CA GLU A 63 -4.97 -6.72 3.46
C GLU A 63 -5.74 -5.76 2.54
N GLN A 64 -5.76 -4.45 2.87
CA GLN A 64 -6.39 -3.45 2.02
C GLN A 64 -5.73 -3.35 0.64
N VAL A 65 -4.40 -3.32 0.57
CA VAL A 65 -3.65 -3.30 -0.70
C VAL A 65 -3.91 -4.55 -1.53
N SER A 66 -3.92 -5.73 -0.89
CA SER A 66 -4.22 -7.01 -1.53
C SER A 66 -5.65 -7.04 -2.07
N ALA A 67 -6.63 -6.57 -1.29
CA ALA A 67 -8.03 -6.50 -1.70
C ALA A 67 -8.24 -5.54 -2.87
N ALA A 68 -7.59 -4.37 -2.85
CA ALA A 68 -7.64 -3.42 -3.96
C ALA A 68 -7.04 -4.00 -5.25
N ALA A 69 -5.90 -4.70 -5.16
CA ALA A 69 -5.29 -5.39 -6.29
C ALA A 69 -6.18 -6.51 -6.83
N ALA A 70 -6.83 -7.28 -5.95
CA ALA A 70 -7.75 -8.34 -6.34
C ALA A 70 -9.02 -7.79 -7.00
N ALA A 71 -9.59 -6.68 -6.50
CA ALA A 71 -10.73 -6.01 -7.10
C ALA A 71 -10.40 -5.51 -8.51
N TYR A 72 -9.25 -4.86 -8.67
CA TYR A 72 -8.76 -4.43 -9.99
C TYR A 72 -8.58 -5.60 -10.96
N ALA A 73 -8.01 -6.71 -10.49
CA ALA A 73 -7.86 -7.92 -11.31
C ALA A 73 -9.19 -8.60 -11.66
N ALA A 74 -10.23 -8.48 -10.81
CA ALA A 74 -11.55 -9.03 -11.07
C ALA A 74 -12.34 -8.19 -12.08
N GLU A 75 -12.14 -6.88 -12.10
CA GLU A 75 -12.78 -5.96 -13.05
C GLU A 75 -12.15 -6.03 -14.46
N MET A 76 -10.92 -6.54 -14.59
CA MET A 76 -10.23 -6.75 -15.85
C MET A 76 -10.28 -8.25 -16.23
N PRO A 77 -11.17 -8.69 -17.13
CA PRO A 77 -11.20 -10.10 -17.50
C PRO A 77 -9.85 -10.46 -18.16
N PRO A 78 -9.33 -11.68 -17.93
CA PRO A 78 -8.00 -12.08 -18.39
C PRO A 78 -7.82 -11.99 -19.91
N GLN A 79 -8.91 -12.03 -20.67
CA GLN A 79 -8.87 -11.84 -22.12
C GLN A 79 -8.57 -10.37 -22.51
N ASP A 80 -9.16 -9.40 -21.81
CA ASP A 80 -8.90 -7.97 -22.05
C ASP A 80 -7.47 -7.61 -21.66
N ALA A 81 -6.93 -8.22 -20.60
CA ALA A 81 -5.54 -8.05 -20.19
C ALA A 81 -4.55 -8.54 -21.27
N VAL A 82 -4.84 -9.70 -21.88
CA VAL A 82 -4.03 -10.26 -22.98
C VAL A 82 -4.17 -9.39 -24.23
N GLU A 83 -5.37 -8.95 -24.58
CA GLU A 83 -5.59 -8.09 -25.75
C GLU A 83 -4.88 -6.73 -25.61
N ILE A 84 -4.92 -6.13 -24.42
CA ILE A 84 -4.17 -4.91 -24.11
C ILE A 84 -2.66 -5.17 -24.21
N ALA A 85 -2.17 -6.29 -23.67
CA ALA A 85 -0.75 -6.65 -23.73
C ALA A 85 -0.28 -6.86 -25.18
N ASP A 86 -1.03 -7.60 -26.00
CA ASP A 86 -0.74 -7.85 -27.41
C ASP A 86 -0.74 -6.55 -28.22
N ARG A 87 -1.72 -5.68 -27.98
CA ARG A 87 -1.76 -4.35 -28.61
C ARG A 87 -0.53 -3.52 -28.26
N ARG A 88 -0.13 -3.47 -26.98
CA ARG A 88 1.05 -2.72 -26.55
C ARG A 88 2.34 -3.28 -27.14
N PHE A 89 2.45 -4.60 -27.20
CA PHE A 89 3.59 -5.27 -27.81
C PHE A 89 3.71 -4.93 -29.31
N ALA A 90 2.59 -4.93 -30.04
CA ALA A 90 2.55 -4.54 -31.45
C ALA A 90 2.95 -3.07 -31.67
N GLU A 91 2.42 -2.15 -30.84
CA GLU A 91 2.75 -0.72 -30.88
C GLU A 91 4.25 -0.47 -30.66
N ILE A 92 4.83 -1.12 -29.65
CA ILE A 92 6.27 -1.00 -29.33
C ILE A 92 7.13 -1.58 -30.45
N SER A 93 6.74 -2.75 -30.98
CA SER A 93 7.47 -3.41 -32.07
C SER A 93 7.52 -2.55 -33.33
N LEU A 94 6.40 -1.91 -33.69
CA LEU A 94 6.33 -0.96 -34.80
C LEU A 94 7.23 0.26 -34.58
N ALA A 95 7.17 0.85 -33.39
CA ALA A 95 8.01 2.00 -33.04
C ALA A 95 9.51 1.66 -33.14
N LEU A 96 9.92 0.50 -32.61
CA LEU A 96 11.29 0.01 -32.70
C LEU A 96 11.72 -0.29 -34.13
N TYR A 97 10.84 -0.89 -34.94
CA TYR A 97 11.09 -1.15 -36.36
C TYR A 97 11.33 0.15 -37.15
N ASP A 98 10.51 1.18 -36.91
CA ASP A 98 10.67 2.49 -37.55
C ASP A 98 11.97 3.18 -37.16
N ILE A 99 12.38 3.09 -35.89
CA ILE A 99 13.67 3.63 -35.41
C ILE A 99 14.83 2.92 -36.11
N SER A 100 14.82 1.58 -36.12
CA SER A 100 15.84 0.76 -36.79
C SER A 100 15.95 1.10 -38.28
N ARG A 101 14.81 1.22 -38.97
CA ARG A 101 14.75 1.56 -40.39
C ARG A 101 15.29 2.96 -40.70
N ARG A 102 15.07 3.94 -39.82
CA ARG A 102 15.63 5.29 -39.97
C ARG A 102 17.14 5.32 -39.73
N ALA A 103 17.63 4.54 -38.76
CA ALA A 103 19.06 4.43 -38.47
C ALA A 103 19.84 3.82 -39.65
N ALA A 104 19.28 2.84 -40.37
CA ALA A 104 19.93 2.19 -41.52
C ALA A 104 19.96 3.04 -42.81
N ARG A 105 19.25 4.17 -42.87
CA ARG A 105 19.19 5.08 -44.02
C ARG A 105 20.12 6.29 -43.90
N ARG A 106 20.91 6.34 -42.83
CA ARG A 106 21.81 7.43 -42.49
C ARG A 106 23.24 6.93 -42.51
#